data_AF-A0AAD5XSU1-F1
#
_entry.id   AF-A0AAD5XSU1-F1
#
_cell.length_a   1.000
_cell.length_b   1.000
_cell.length_c   1.000
_cell.angle_alpha   90.00
_cell.angle_beta   90.00
_cell.angle_gamma   90.00
#
_symmetry.space_group_name_H-M   'P 1'
#
loop_
_entity.id
_entity.type
_entity.pdbx_description
1 polymer ?
#
loop_
_entity_poly.entity_id
_entity_poly.type
_entity_poly.pdbx_seq_one_letter_code
_entity_poly.pdbx_strand_id
1 'polypeptide(L)'
;DPRAVPEYKERVPYVITYGTPKQRLIDVAVPPQELVSNPNLLLNGKYYIKKQLIPPLTRVFNLIGFDIEKIYEDMPKVNRAIKFYESGKAEKESKNEEEKKKKKKFTIDEFYDAKYCDKVAGMLNLTMKIRKYEESLEKCVKTCKLCSGYFDDFNIECDSVDCPVYFKREKSLKKYGFSLELKKIIEKL
;
A
#
# COMPACT_ATOMS: atom_id res chain seq x y z
N ASP A 1 -13.39 19.92 -12.85
CA ASP A 1 -14.02 21.24 -13.04
C ASP A 1 -13.17 22.02 -14.04
N PRO A 2 -13.72 22.41 -15.21
CA PRO A 2 -13.00 23.23 -16.19
C PRO A 2 -12.53 24.59 -15.65
N ARG A 3 -13.06 25.03 -14.50
CA ARG A 3 -12.67 26.29 -13.83
C ARG A 3 -11.46 26.12 -12.90
N ALA A 4 -11.05 24.90 -12.59
CA ALA A 4 -9.93 24.61 -11.70
C ALA A 4 -8.58 24.54 -12.45
N VAL A 5 -8.40 25.36 -13.48
CA VAL A 5 -7.13 25.43 -14.22
C VAL A 5 -6.13 26.22 -13.37
N PRO A 6 -4.91 25.71 -13.16
CA PRO A 6 -3.90 26.40 -12.37
C PRO A 6 -3.46 27.71 -13.04
N GLU A 7 -3.18 28.71 -12.23
CA GLU A 7 -2.68 30.00 -12.70
C GLU A 7 -1.20 29.95 -13.12
N TYR A 8 -0.77 30.99 -13.83
CA TYR A 8 0.63 31.09 -14.26
C TYR A 8 1.58 31.10 -13.05
N LYS A 9 2.57 30.20 -13.06
CA LYS A 9 3.55 29.96 -11.98
C LYS A 9 2.96 29.38 -10.69
N GLU A 10 1.71 28.91 -10.70
CA GLU A 10 1.17 28.14 -9.59
C GLU A 10 1.89 26.78 -9.47
N ARG A 11 2.07 26.32 -8.23
CA ARG A 11 2.66 25.00 -7.95
C ARG A 11 1.56 23.96 -7.84
N VAL A 12 1.52 23.04 -8.80
CA VAL A 12 0.55 21.94 -8.80
C VAL A 12 1.18 20.67 -8.21
N PRO A 13 0.67 20.14 -7.08
CA PRO A 13 1.17 18.89 -6.50
C PRO A 13 0.74 17.68 -7.33
N TYR A 14 1.66 16.75 -7.56
CA TYR A 14 1.39 15.50 -8.28
C TYR A 14 2.20 14.33 -7.71
N VAL A 15 1.72 13.12 -7.98
CA VAL A 15 2.38 11.86 -7.64
C VAL A 15 2.45 10.94 -8.86
N ILE A 16 3.50 10.11 -8.93
CA ILE A 16 3.73 9.18 -10.03
C ILE A 16 3.18 7.81 -9.68
N THR A 17 2.20 7.35 -10.46
CA THR A 17 1.57 6.04 -10.30
C THR A 17 2.15 5.01 -11.26
N TYR A 18 1.80 3.73 -11.06
CA TYR A 18 2.12 2.69 -12.04
C TYR A 18 1.28 2.88 -13.30
N GLY A 19 1.94 2.92 -14.45
CA GLY A 19 1.30 2.88 -15.76
C GLY A 19 1.62 1.61 -16.53
N THR A 20 1.16 1.58 -17.77
CA THR A 20 1.50 0.53 -18.73
C THR A 20 2.99 0.60 -19.11
N PRO A 21 3.61 -0.54 -19.46
CA PRO A 21 5.01 -0.53 -19.92
C PRO A 21 5.16 0.40 -21.13
N LYS A 22 6.21 1.23 -21.12
CA LYS A 22 6.50 2.28 -22.13
C LYS A 22 5.57 3.50 -22.15
N GLN A 23 4.64 3.64 -21.20
CA GLN A 23 3.86 4.87 -21.03
C GLN A 23 4.78 6.04 -20.64
N ARG A 24 4.45 7.26 -21.10
CA ARG A 24 5.23 8.46 -20.75
C ARG A 24 4.98 8.81 -19.28
N LEU A 25 5.99 9.39 -18.63
CA LEU A 25 5.91 9.77 -17.22
C LEU A 25 4.82 10.82 -16.94
N ILE A 26 4.60 11.73 -17.88
CA ILE A 26 3.55 12.76 -17.79
C ILE A 26 2.14 12.15 -17.78
N ASP A 27 1.93 11.01 -18.45
CA ASP A 27 0.62 10.38 -18.56
C ASP A 27 0.25 9.55 -17.31
N VAL A 28 1.19 9.36 -16.38
CA VAL A 28 1.00 8.63 -15.10
C VAL A 28 1.08 9.55 -13.88
N ALA A 29 1.25 10.85 -14.11
CA ALA A 29 1.24 11.88 -13.09
C ALA A 29 -0.21 12.22 -12.72
N VAL A 30 -0.55 12.05 -11.45
CA VAL A 30 -1.92 12.14 -10.93
C VAL A 30 -1.93 13.04 -9.69
N PRO A 31 -2.98 13.84 -9.44
CA PRO A 31 -3.11 14.59 -8.20
C PRO A 31 -3.23 13.66 -6.97
N PRO A 32 -2.72 14.07 -5.80
CA PRO A 32 -2.70 13.22 -4.61
C PRO A 32 -4.10 12.84 -4.10
N GLN A 33 -5.11 13.71 -4.30
CA GLN A 33 -6.49 13.41 -3.92
C GLN A 33 -7.05 12.23 -4.73
N GLU A 34 -6.77 12.19 -6.04
CA GLU A 34 -7.26 11.13 -6.91
C GLU A 34 -6.63 9.77 -6.56
N LEU A 35 -5.36 9.75 -6.14
CA LEU A 35 -4.72 8.54 -5.60
C LEU A 35 -5.43 8.03 -4.33
N VAL A 36 -5.95 8.93 -3.49
CA VAL A 36 -6.70 8.57 -2.29
C VAL A 36 -8.09 8.05 -2.66
N SER A 37 -8.80 8.73 -3.56
CA SER A 37 -10.15 8.35 -3.98
C SER A 37 -10.18 7.01 -4.73
N ASN A 38 -9.22 6.78 -5.63
CA ASN A 38 -9.22 5.62 -6.51
C ASN A 38 -8.38 4.46 -5.93
N PRO A 39 -8.99 3.33 -5.50
CA PRO A 39 -8.25 2.21 -4.92
C PRO A 39 -7.41 1.43 -5.96
N ASN A 40 -7.69 1.61 -7.25
CA ASN A 40 -6.98 0.94 -8.33
C ASN A 40 -5.64 1.62 -8.67
N LEU A 41 -5.46 2.88 -8.28
CA LEU A 41 -4.21 3.60 -8.51
C LEU A 41 -3.20 3.22 -7.42
N LEU A 42 -2.00 2.85 -7.87
CA LEU A 42 -0.92 2.44 -6.99
C LEU A 42 0.31 3.30 -7.24
N LEU A 43 0.94 3.76 -6.15
CA LEU A 43 2.15 4.56 -6.20
C LEU A 43 3.32 3.75 -6.79
N ASN A 44 4.03 4.32 -7.76
CA ASN A 44 5.16 3.65 -8.40
C ASN A 44 6.42 3.67 -7.52
N GLY A 45 6.49 2.78 -6.54
CA GLY A 45 7.63 2.69 -5.62
C GLY A 45 8.97 2.51 -6.32
N LYS A 46 9.01 1.74 -7.43
CA LYS A 46 10.24 1.54 -8.22
C LYS A 46 10.76 2.84 -8.82
N TYR A 47 9.85 3.70 -9.30
CA TYR A 47 10.20 5.03 -9.81
C TYR A 47 10.83 5.90 -8.71
N TYR A 48 10.18 6.04 -7.55
CA TYR A 48 10.70 6.88 -6.47
C TYR A 48 12.05 6.37 -5.94
N ILE A 49 12.19 5.05 -5.77
CA ILE A 49 13.47 4.47 -5.33
C ILE A 49 14.56 4.76 -6.37
N LYS A 50 14.37 4.35 -7.64
CA LYS A 50 15.42 4.48 -8.66
C LYS A 50 15.72 5.91 -9.09
N LYS A 51 14.72 6.78 -9.15
CA LYS A 51 14.86 8.14 -9.72
C LYS A 51 15.03 9.22 -8.67
N GLN A 52 14.51 9.05 -7.46
CA GLN A 52 14.55 10.07 -6.41
C GLN A 52 15.48 9.71 -5.26
N LEU A 53 15.51 8.45 -4.82
CA LEU A 53 16.31 8.05 -3.65
C LEU A 53 17.73 7.62 -4.02
N ILE A 54 17.90 6.76 -5.02
CA ILE A 54 19.23 6.24 -5.38
C ILE A 54 20.21 7.35 -5.79
N PRO A 55 19.88 8.29 -6.71
CA PRO A 55 20.86 9.30 -7.15
C PRO A 55 21.47 10.16 -6.03
N PRO A 56 20.72 10.72 -5.06
CA PRO A 56 21.33 11.45 -3.96
C PRO A 56 22.13 10.54 -3.02
N LEU A 57 21.66 9.31 -2.78
CA LEU A 57 22.38 8.38 -1.92
C LEU A 57 23.71 7.96 -2.57
N THR A 58 23.72 7.60 -3.84
CA THR A 58 24.94 7.25 -4.60
C THR A 58 25.97 8.39 -4.51
N ARG A 59 25.55 9.66 -4.65
CA ARG A 59 26.47 10.81 -4.51
C ARG A 59 27.17 10.87 -3.15
N VAL A 60 26.48 10.55 -2.06
CA VAL A 60 27.04 10.58 -0.71
C VAL A 60 27.90 9.34 -0.42
N PHE A 61 27.38 8.15 -0.76
CA PHE A 61 28.00 6.88 -0.39
C PHE A 61 29.17 6.47 -1.31
N ASN A 62 29.24 7.02 -2.53
CA ASN A 62 30.42 6.86 -3.37
C ASN A 62 31.70 7.42 -2.71
N LEU A 63 31.59 8.40 -1.80
CA LEU A 63 32.74 8.91 -1.04
C LEU A 63 33.35 7.84 -0.12
N ILE A 64 32.56 6.86 0.29
CA ILE A 64 32.95 5.76 1.18
C ILE A 64 33.26 4.50 0.35
N GLY A 65 33.15 4.58 -0.99
CA GLY A 65 33.37 3.44 -1.91
C GLY A 65 32.21 2.44 -1.94
N PHE A 66 30.98 2.86 -1.61
CA PHE A 66 29.82 1.99 -1.52
C PHE A 66 28.85 2.20 -2.69
N ASP A 67 28.61 1.14 -3.48
CA ASP A 67 27.72 1.19 -4.65
C ASP A 67 26.28 0.81 -4.29
N ILE A 68 25.43 1.83 -4.20
CA ILE A 68 24.02 1.69 -3.83
C ILE A 68 23.17 1.10 -4.94
N GLU A 69 23.53 1.34 -6.20
CA GLU A 69 22.78 0.79 -7.34
C GLU A 69 22.87 -0.73 -7.33
N LYS A 70 24.08 -1.25 -7.19
CA LYS A 70 24.33 -2.70 -7.09
C LYS A 70 23.58 -3.34 -5.92
N ILE A 71 23.62 -2.70 -4.75
CA ILE A 71 22.94 -3.22 -3.55
C ILE A 71 21.42 -3.26 -3.72
N TYR A 72 20.85 -2.22 -4.33
CA TYR A 72 19.42 -2.22 -4.63
C TYR A 72 19.06 -3.31 -5.65
N GLU A 73 19.97 -3.63 -6.57
CA GLU A 73 19.74 -4.68 -7.55
C GLU A 73 19.79 -6.08 -6.95
N ASP A 74 20.73 -6.31 -6.03
CA ASP A 74 20.95 -7.56 -5.29
C ASP A 74 19.87 -7.83 -4.24
N MET A 75 19.15 -6.79 -3.78
CA MET A 75 18.05 -6.98 -2.81
C MET A 75 16.92 -7.87 -3.38
N PRO A 76 16.38 -8.80 -2.57
CA PRO A 76 15.23 -9.61 -2.98
C PRO A 76 14.00 -8.72 -3.19
N LYS A 77 13.57 -8.59 -4.44
CA LYS A 77 12.40 -7.80 -4.82
C LYS A 77 11.14 -8.63 -4.59
N VAL A 78 10.39 -8.30 -3.54
CA VAL A 78 9.06 -8.89 -3.31
C VAL A 78 8.11 -8.33 -4.37
N ASN A 79 7.97 -9.04 -5.49
CA ASN A 79 6.94 -8.77 -6.49
C ASN A 79 5.60 -9.18 -5.90
N ARG A 80 4.96 -8.27 -5.15
CA ARG A 80 3.53 -8.40 -4.88
C ARG A 80 2.83 -8.39 -6.23
N ALA A 81 1.90 -9.29 -6.47
CA ALA A 81 1.06 -9.25 -7.66
C ALA A 81 0.31 -7.90 -7.68
N ILE A 82 0.88 -6.93 -8.38
CA ILE A 82 0.23 -5.67 -8.69
C ILE A 82 -0.80 -6.07 -9.74
N LYS A 83 -2.09 -5.96 -9.40
CA LYS A 83 -3.15 -6.10 -10.39
C LYS A 83 -2.96 -4.97 -11.40
N PHE A 84 -2.35 -5.28 -12.54
CA PHE A 84 -2.26 -4.34 -13.65
C PHE A 84 -3.70 -4.03 -14.09
N TYR A 85 -4.08 -2.75 -14.08
CA TYR A 85 -5.35 -2.32 -14.61
C TYR A 85 -5.20 -2.20 -16.12
N GLU A 86 -5.54 -3.28 -16.85
CA GLU A 86 -5.73 -3.22 -18.29
C GLU A 86 -7.04 -2.50 -18.59
N SER A 87 -6.95 -1.20 -18.88
CA SER A 87 -8.00 -0.49 -19.62
C SER A 87 -7.85 -0.81 -21.10
N GLY A 88 -8.15 -2.05 -21.50
CA GLY A 88 -8.03 -2.48 -22.89
C GLY A 88 -8.06 -3.99 -22.98
N LYS A 89 -9.03 -4.52 -23.73
CA LYS A 89 -9.28 -5.94 -24.00
C LYS A 89 -7.97 -6.72 -24.22
N ALA A 90 -7.60 -7.58 -23.27
CA ALA A 90 -6.61 -8.63 -23.50
C ALA A 90 -7.30 -9.99 -23.40
N GLU A 91 -7.23 -10.72 -24.51
CA GLU A 91 -7.69 -12.09 -24.65
C GLU A 91 -6.89 -13.02 -23.71
N LYS A 92 -7.61 -13.96 -23.10
CA LYS A 92 -7.06 -14.94 -22.17
C LYS A 92 -6.23 -15.97 -22.94
N GLU A 93 -4.90 -15.91 -22.83
CA GLU A 93 -4.05 -17.08 -23.04
C GLU A 93 -3.73 -17.73 -21.68
N SER A 94 -4.47 -18.78 -21.37
CA SER A 94 -4.20 -19.71 -20.28
C SER A 94 -3.03 -20.61 -20.65
N LYS A 95 -1.90 -20.48 -19.94
CA LYS A 95 -0.85 -21.50 -19.89
C LYS A 95 -0.83 -22.14 -18.50
N ASN A 96 -0.92 -23.47 -18.52
CA ASN A 96 -0.95 -24.38 -17.39
C ASN A 96 0.29 -24.22 -16.49
N GLU A 97 0.07 -24.02 -15.19
CA GLU A 97 1.04 -24.29 -14.13
C GLU A 97 0.52 -25.46 -13.27
N GLU A 98 0.43 -26.62 -13.89
CA GLU A 98 0.49 -27.88 -13.16
C GLU A 98 1.97 -28.30 -13.16
N GLU A 99 2.65 -28.12 -12.03
CA GLU A 99 3.55 -29.14 -11.46
C GLU A 99 4.34 -28.63 -10.24
N LYS A 100 4.48 -29.53 -9.26
CA LYS A 100 5.35 -29.52 -8.06
C LYS A 100 4.78 -28.95 -6.75
N LYS A 101 3.68 -29.54 -6.27
CA LYS A 101 3.46 -29.74 -4.82
C LYS A 101 4.00 -31.11 -4.39
N LYS A 102 5.27 -31.17 -3.97
CA LYS A 102 5.77 -32.33 -3.21
C LYS A 102 5.03 -32.37 -1.87
N LYS A 103 4.13 -33.35 -1.68
CA LYS A 103 3.48 -33.62 -0.39
C LYS A 103 4.55 -34.08 0.60
N LYS A 104 4.91 -33.24 1.58
CA LYS A 104 5.69 -33.68 2.74
C LYS A 104 4.83 -34.66 3.55
N LYS A 105 5.36 -35.84 3.87
CA LYS A 105 4.74 -36.78 4.80
C LYS A 105 5.06 -36.27 6.21
N PHE A 106 4.04 -35.80 6.92
CA PHE A 106 4.16 -35.45 8.34
C PHE A 106 3.87 -36.68 9.19
N THR A 107 4.52 -36.84 10.35
CA THR A 107 4.07 -37.79 11.37
C THR A 107 2.75 -37.33 11.98
N ILE A 108 2.01 -38.23 12.66
CA ILE A 108 0.69 -37.90 13.22
C ILE A 108 0.79 -36.72 14.22
N ASP A 109 1.84 -36.70 15.04
CA ASP A 109 2.05 -35.63 16.04
C ASP A 109 2.46 -34.30 15.37
N GLU A 110 3.35 -34.33 14.38
CA GLU A 110 3.70 -33.14 13.57
C GLU A 110 2.50 -32.57 12.80
N PHE A 111 1.55 -33.42 12.41
CA PHE A 111 0.32 -33.00 11.74
C PHE A 111 -0.65 -32.30 12.70
N TYR A 112 -0.76 -32.75 13.96
CA TYR A 112 -1.62 -32.09 14.94
C TYR A 112 -0.99 -30.80 15.48
N ASP A 113 0.33 -30.77 15.73
CA ASP A 113 1.05 -29.57 16.16
C ASP A 113 1.07 -28.49 15.07
N ALA A 114 1.35 -28.84 13.82
CA ALA A 114 1.31 -27.87 12.72
C ALA A 114 -0.11 -27.34 12.48
N LYS A 115 -1.15 -28.18 12.59
CA LYS A 115 -2.51 -27.79 12.20
C LYS A 115 -3.26 -27.02 13.29
N TYR A 116 -2.92 -27.19 14.57
CA TYR A 116 -3.51 -26.44 15.69
C TYR A 116 -2.65 -25.25 16.14
N CYS A 117 -1.32 -25.37 16.18
CA CYS A 117 -0.44 -24.25 16.55
C CYS A 117 -0.46 -23.13 15.49
N ASP A 118 -0.50 -23.48 14.19
CA ASP A 118 -0.62 -22.47 13.12
C ASP A 118 -1.94 -21.70 13.17
N LYS A 119 -3.03 -22.35 13.61
CA LYS A 119 -4.34 -21.69 13.75
C LYS A 119 -4.35 -20.70 14.92
N VAL A 120 -3.87 -21.12 16.10
CA VAL A 120 -3.83 -20.24 17.29
C VAL A 120 -2.84 -19.09 17.08
N ALA A 121 -1.64 -19.38 16.57
CA ALA A 121 -0.66 -18.35 16.23
C ALA A 121 -1.16 -17.42 15.10
N GLY A 122 -1.84 -17.97 14.10
CA GLY A 122 -2.48 -17.20 13.03
C GLY A 122 -3.57 -16.27 13.55
N MET A 123 -4.46 -16.78 14.42
CA MET A 123 -5.52 -16.01 15.06
C MET A 123 -4.96 -14.89 15.94
N LEU A 124 -3.96 -15.17 16.79
CA LEU A 124 -3.29 -14.15 17.61
C LEU A 124 -2.63 -13.06 16.74
N ASN A 125 -1.98 -13.45 15.63
CA ASN A 125 -1.40 -12.49 14.70
C ASN A 125 -2.45 -11.62 14.02
N LEU A 126 -3.62 -12.19 13.68
CA LEU A 126 -4.72 -11.44 13.07
C LEU A 126 -5.38 -10.49 14.08
N THR A 127 -5.66 -10.93 15.32
CA THR A 127 -6.23 -10.07 16.37
C THR A 127 -5.28 -8.93 16.73
N MET A 128 -3.97 -9.20 16.85
CA MET A 128 -2.96 -8.15 17.03
C MET A 128 -2.91 -7.16 15.86
N LYS A 129 -3.02 -7.63 14.61
CA LYS A 129 -3.09 -6.75 13.42
C LYS A 129 -4.34 -5.89 13.42
N ILE A 130 -5.49 -6.46 13.76
CA ILE A 130 -6.77 -5.74 13.87
C ILE A 130 -6.64 -4.63 14.92
N ARG A 131 -6.19 -4.96 16.14
CA ARG A 131 -5.99 -3.98 17.21
C ARG A 131 -5.06 -2.84 16.78
N LYS A 132 -3.97 -3.14 16.07
CA LYS A 132 -3.06 -2.11 15.53
C LYS A 132 -3.74 -1.19 14.52
N TYR A 133 -4.64 -1.71 13.68
CA TYR A 133 -5.39 -0.90 12.73
C TYR A 133 -6.42 0.00 13.41
N GLU A 134 -7.13 -0.52 14.41
CA GLU A 134 -8.09 0.23 15.23
C GLU A 134 -7.41 1.38 15.98
N GLU A 135 -6.34 1.07 16.71
CA GLU A 135 -5.59 2.06 17.49
C GLU A 135 -4.99 3.15 16.58
N SER A 136 -4.51 2.78 15.40
CA SER A 136 -3.98 3.75 14.42
C SER A 136 -5.07 4.69 13.91
N LEU A 137 -6.28 4.18 13.65
CA LEU A 137 -7.40 4.99 13.22
C LEU A 137 -7.87 5.91 14.34
N GLU A 138 -8.07 5.37 15.54
CA GLU A 138 -8.50 6.12 16.72
C GLU A 138 -7.56 7.30 17.03
N LYS A 139 -6.24 7.08 16.95
CA LYS A 139 -5.24 8.15 17.10
C LYS A 139 -5.43 9.26 16.06
N CYS A 140 -5.61 8.92 14.79
CA CYS A 140 -5.81 9.93 13.74
C CYS A 140 -7.12 10.71 13.92
N VAL A 141 -8.21 10.00 14.26
CA VAL A 141 -9.53 10.61 14.52
C VAL A 141 -9.46 11.54 15.72
N LYS A 142 -8.82 11.14 16.83
CA LYS A 142 -8.62 12.00 18.00
C LYS A 142 -7.87 13.29 17.65
N THR A 143 -6.78 13.19 16.87
CA THR A 143 -6.04 14.37 16.41
C THR A 143 -6.89 15.27 15.51
N CYS A 144 -7.67 14.70 14.60
CA CYS A 144 -8.56 15.47 13.74
C CYS A 144 -9.68 16.16 14.55
N LYS A 145 -10.29 15.48 15.53
CA LYS A 145 -11.30 16.08 16.42
C LYS A 145 -10.74 17.29 17.16
N LEU A 146 -9.57 17.14 17.78
CA LEU A 146 -8.86 18.25 18.45
C LEU A 146 -8.56 19.42 17.51
N CYS A 147 -8.15 19.15 16.27
CA CYS A 147 -7.85 20.19 15.27
C CYS A 147 -9.11 20.91 14.78
N SER A 148 -10.19 20.17 14.50
CA SER A 148 -11.45 20.72 13.98
C SER A 148 -12.28 21.46 15.02
N GLY A 149 -12.02 21.25 16.31
CA GLY A 149 -12.86 21.76 17.40
C GLY A 149 -14.27 21.12 17.45
N TYR A 150 -14.58 20.21 16.53
CA TYR A 150 -15.82 19.45 16.49
C TYR A 150 -15.68 18.18 17.31
N PHE A 151 -16.52 18.05 18.34
CA PHE A 151 -16.54 16.88 19.22
C PHE A 151 -17.57 15.83 18.80
N ASP A 152 -18.47 16.17 17.89
CA ASP A 152 -19.50 15.25 17.40
C ASP A 152 -18.91 14.09 16.58
N ASP A 153 -19.56 12.94 16.69
CA ASP A 153 -19.11 11.66 16.12
C ASP A 153 -19.42 11.49 14.63
N PHE A 154 -20.21 12.38 14.04
CA PHE A 154 -20.74 12.21 12.70
C PHE A 154 -19.80 12.80 11.64
N ASN A 155 -18.70 12.06 11.42
CA ASN A 155 -17.86 12.09 10.23
C ASN A 155 -16.96 13.34 10.03
N ILE A 156 -15.65 13.13 9.96
CA ILE A 156 -14.66 14.20 9.72
C ILE A 156 -14.50 14.38 8.20
N GLU A 157 -15.08 15.44 7.64
CA GLU A 157 -15.04 15.72 6.18
C GLU A 157 -13.80 16.53 5.72
N CYS A 158 -12.80 16.74 6.58
CA CYS A 158 -11.60 17.50 6.23
C CYS A 158 -10.79 16.84 5.10
N ASP A 159 -10.51 17.60 4.04
CA ASP A 159 -9.81 17.18 2.81
C ASP A 159 -8.49 17.94 2.56
N SER A 160 -7.96 18.64 3.58
CA SER A 160 -6.71 19.40 3.49
C SER A 160 -5.52 18.51 3.11
N VAL A 161 -5.01 18.70 1.88
CA VAL A 161 -3.85 17.98 1.33
C VAL A 161 -2.55 18.31 2.06
N ASP A 162 -2.44 19.53 2.59
CA ASP A 162 -1.25 19.98 3.32
C ASP A 162 -1.19 19.39 4.74
N CYS A 163 -2.28 18.76 5.21
CA CYS A 163 -2.30 18.12 6.51
C CYS A 163 -1.59 16.75 6.47
N PRO A 164 -0.53 16.53 7.28
CA PRO A 164 0.15 15.23 7.32
C PRO A 164 -0.74 14.11 7.90
N VAL A 165 -1.78 14.46 8.65
CA VAL A 165 -2.73 13.50 9.24
C VAL A 165 -3.75 13.02 8.21
N TYR A 166 -4.08 13.81 7.19
CA TYR A 166 -5.10 13.48 6.19
C TYR A 166 -4.83 12.13 5.51
N PHE A 167 -3.70 12.00 4.80
CA PHE A 167 -3.35 10.74 4.12
C PHE A 167 -3.20 9.56 5.08
N LYS A 168 -2.74 9.82 6.31
CA LYS A 168 -2.61 8.79 7.35
C LYS A 168 -3.97 8.30 7.84
N ARG A 169 -4.95 9.20 7.98
CA ARG A 169 -6.34 8.89 8.34
C ARG A 169 -6.99 8.06 7.25
N GLU A 170 -6.92 8.50 5.99
CA GLU A 170 -7.49 7.78 4.84
C GLU A 170 -6.90 6.37 4.69
N LYS A 171 -5.57 6.25 4.85
CA LYS A 171 -4.90 4.94 4.87
C LYS A 171 -5.35 4.07 6.05
N SER A 172 -5.54 4.66 7.23
CA SER A 172 -6.04 3.94 8.41
C SER A 172 -7.49 3.49 8.23
N LEU A 173 -8.35 4.32 7.62
CA LEU A 173 -9.74 3.99 7.31
C LEU A 173 -9.85 2.79 6.37
N LYS A 174 -9.08 2.78 5.27
CA LYS A 174 -9.03 1.63 4.35
C LYS A 174 -8.60 0.33 5.05
N LYS A 175 -7.58 0.43 5.92
CA LYS A 175 -7.11 -0.72 6.73
C LYS A 175 -8.15 -1.18 7.76
N TYR A 176 -8.86 -0.25 8.38
CA TYR A 176 -9.93 -0.56 9.31
C TYR A 176 -11.11 -1.25 8.61
N GLY A 177 -11.50 -0.80 7.41
CA GLY A 177 -12.48 -1.50 6.57
C GLY A 177 -12.06 -2.95 6.30
N PHE A 178 -10.80 -3.17 5.91
CA PHE A 178 -10.25 -4.52 5.77
C PHE A 178 -10.23 -5.31 7.09
N SER A 179 -9.99 -4.64 8.22
CA SER A 179 -10.02 -5.28 9.54
C SER A 179 -11.40 -5.81 9.93
N LEU A 180 -12.49 -5.15 9.51
CA LEU A 180 -13.85 -5.64 9.71
C LEU A 180 -14.11 -6.95 8.95
N GLU A 181 -13.57 -7.07 7.73
CA GLU A 181 -13.62 -8.33 6.98
C GLU A 181 -12.82 -9.44 7.68
N LEU A 182 -11.63 -9.10 8.22
CA LEU A 182 -10.83 -10.06 8.99
C LEU A 182 -11.54 -10.53 10.26
N LYS A 183 -12.25 -9.65 10.97
CA LYS A 183 -13.05 -10.02 12.16
C LYS A 183 -14.11 -11.07 11.82
N LYS A 184 -14.83 -10.89 10.70
CA LYS A 184 -15.81 -11.87 10.21
C LYS A 184 -15.20 -13.23 9.90
N ILE A 185 -13.94 -13.27 9.48
CA ILE A 185 -13.21 -14.52 9.23
C ILE A 185 -12.84 -15.20 10.54
N ILE A 186 -12.39 -14.44 11.54
CA ILE A 186 -12.05 -14.97 12.87
C ILE A 186 -13.28 -15.56 13.56
N GLU A 187 -14.45 -14.91 13.45
CA GLU A 187 -15.71 -15.41 14.02
C GLU A 187 -16.22 -16.71 13.37
N LYS A 188 -15.73 -17.04 12.16
CA LYS A 188 -16.12 -18.25 11.41
C LYS A 188 -15.12 -19.41 11.53
N LEU A 189 -13.98 -19.20 12.18
CA LEU A 189 -12.92 -20.18 12.38
C LEU A 189 -13.03 -20.86 13.74
#